data_AF-A0A2Z5QXX5-F1
#
_entry.id   AF-A0A2Z5QXX5-F1
#
_cell.length_a   1.000
_cell.length_b   1.000
_cell.length_c   1.000
_cell.angle_alpha   90.00
_cell.angle_beta   90.00
_cell.angle_gamma   90.00
#
_symmetry.space_group_name_H-M   'P 1'
#
loop_
_entity.id
_entity.type
_entity.pdbx_description
1 polymer ?
#
loop_
_entity_poly.entity_id
_entity_poly.type
_entity_poly.pdbx_seq_one_letter_code
_entity_poly.pdbx_strand_id
1 'polypeptide(L)'
;MPGELATEADLDRITEVFASLPLRNPDGTRGVSIHLDAGPARSAKYNLGGGNEIPHQKLNGMGDWAALKNRHFASARDAGFHYMIWGDYYGNTSSSGLGFTGARGFIVTVGHTYWRGASSDIRVGTFIHELGHNLGLRHGGADEENYKPNYLSIMNYEYQLSGVPRAGGKNYFGYSTHEHMPLDEKNLDERRGLGANAYGYLCKGKPAHRNVDFNKNGVIDAQPVAADVNGNRRMSTLRAKSDMKTLRFAASATSQGVTSTRGRTPMRLRWTITR
;
A
#
# COMPACT_ATOMS: atom_id res chain seq x y z
N MET A 1 17.96 -1.34 16.41
CA MET A 1 16.84 -0.58 17.00
C MET A 1 15.93 -1.55 17.77
N PRO A 2 16.20 -1.81 19.06
CA PRO A 2 15.34 -2.67 19.87
C PRO A 2 13.91 -2.09 19.94
N GLY A 3 12.89 -2.90 19.61
CA GLY A 3 11.48 -2.52 19.74
C GLY A 3 10.83 -1.76 18.56
N GLU A 4 11.59 -1.41 17.51
CA GLU A 4 11.07 -0.57 16.41
C GLU A 4 10.73 -1.33 15.12
N LEU A 5 11.12 -2.60 15.05
CA LEU A 5 10.81 -3.48 13.92
C LEU A 5 9.32 -3.89 13.93
N ALA A 6 8.70 -4.06 12.76
CA ALA A 6 7.35 -4.59 12.62
C ALA A 6 7.16 -5.88 13.39
N THR A 7 6.24 -5.91 14.36
CA THR A 7 5.93 -7.10 15.18
C THR A 7 5.39 -8.24 14.30
N GLU A 8 5.37 -9.48 14.79
CA GLU A 8 4.74 -10.56 14.03
C GLU A 8 3.25 -10.30 13.77
N ALA A 9 2.56 -9.64 14.70
CA ALA A 9 1.19 -9.19 14.48
C ALA A 9 1.08 -8.17 13.32
N ASP A 10 2.05 -7.25 13.17
CA ASP A 10 2.09 -6.34 12.02
C ASP A 10 2.30 -7.12 10.71
N LEU A 11 3.24 -8.08 10.71
CA LEU A 11 3.51 -8.92 9.55
C LEU A 11 2.28 -9.78 9.17
N ASP A 12 1.57 -10.34 10.16
CA ASP A 12 0.34 -11.09 9.98
C ASP A 12 -0.73 -10.23 9.31
N ARG A 13 -0.96 -9.02 9.82
CA ARG A 13 -1.88 -8.05 9.22
C ARG A 13 -1.55 -7.75 7.76
N ILE A 14 -0.26 -7.54 7.45
CA ILE A 14 0.18 -7.32 6.07
C ILE A 14 -0.18 -8.55 5.21
N THR A 15 0.17 -9.76 5.66
CA THR A 15 -0.15 -10.98 4.89
C THR A 15 -1.66 -11.17 4.67
N GLU A 16 -2.48 -10.85 5.67
CA GLU A 16 -3.94 -10.94 5.60
C GLU A 16 -4.53 -9.96 4.56
N VAL A 17 -4.01 -8.73 4.49
CA VAL A 17 -4.45 -7.74 3.50
C VAL A 17 -4.29 -8.30 2.09
N PHE A 18 -3.13 -8.86 1.76
CA PHE A 18 -2.87 -9.43 0.44
C PHE A 18 -3.66 -10.72 0.17
N ALA A 19 -3.79 -11.60 1.17
CA ALA A 19 -4.59 -12.81 1.07
C ALA A 19 -6.08 -12.53 0.82
N SER A 20 -6.59 -11.39 1.32
CA SER A 20 -7.99 -10.97 1.14
C SER A 20 -8.26 -10.22 -0.18
N LEU A 21 -7.23 -9.92 -0.99
CA LEU A 21 -7.43 -9.21 -2.25
C LEU A 21 -8.35 -10.02 -3.19
N PRO A 22 -9.32 -9.39 -3.85
CA PRO A 22 -10.30 -10.10 -4.67
C PRO A 22 -9.75 -10.55 -6.04
N LEU A 23 -8.43 -10.65 -6.20
CA LEU A 23 -7.74 -11.15 -7.39
C LEU A 23 -8.02 -12.65 -7.57
N ARG A 24 -8.19 -13.09 -8.83
CA ARG A 24 -8.42 -14.50 -9.18
C ARG A 24 -7.16 -15.08 -9.77
N ASN A 25 -6.77 -16.25 -9.28
CA ASN A 25 -5.61 -16.97 -9.77
C ASN A 25 -6.02 -18.03 -10.81
N PRO A 26 -5.13 -18.43 -11.75
CA PRO A 26 -5.42 -19.44 -12.76
C PRO A 26 -5.79 -20.83 -12.21
N ASP A 27 -5.44 -21.11 -10.95
CA ASP A 27 -5.76 -22.33 -10.22
C ASP A 27 -7.13 -22.29 -9.53
N GLY A 28 -7.88 -21.19 -9.66
CA GLY A 28 -9.21 -21.00 -9.08
C GLY A 28 -9.20 -20.43 -7.66
N THR A 29 -8.02 -20.26 -7.04
CA THR A 29 -7.90 -19.58 -5.75
C THR A 29 -8.06 -18.06 -5.91
N ARG A 30 -8.19 -17.35 -4.78
CA ARG A 30 -8.25 -15.90 -4.72
C ARG A 30 -7.19 -15.34 -3.78
N GLY A 31 -6.89 -14.07 -3.96
CA GLY A 31 -5.90 -13.37 -3.14
C GLY A 31 -4.47 -13.61 -3.59
N VAL A 32 -3.56 -12.98 -2.86
CA VAL A 32 -2.13 -13.06 -3.09
C VAL A 32 -1.46 -13.56 -1.83
N SER A 33 -0.79 -14.70 -1.92
CA SER A 33 0.09 -15.15 -0.86
C SER A 33 1.41 -14.39 -0.96
N ILE A 34 1.62 -13.45 -0.04
CA ILE A 34 2.93 -12.85 0.17
C ILE A 34 3.68 -13.64 1.23
N HIS A 35 4.94 -13.97 0.97
CA HIS A 35 5.86 -14.52 1.97
C HIS A 35 6.80 -13.42 2.44
N LEU A 36 6.86 -13.11 3.73
CA LEU A 36 7.77 -12.08 4.26
C LEU A 36 9.00 -12.78 4.89
N ASP A 37 10.18 -12.16 4.77
CA ASP A 37 11.41 -12.68 5.35
C ASP A 37 12.15 -11.60 6.11
N ALA A 38 11.88 -11.48 7.42
CA ALA A 38 12.57 -10.64 8.39
C ALA A 38 13.84 -11.29 8.97
N GLY A 39 14.22 -12.48 8.47
CA GLY A 39 15.38 -13.21 8.95
C GLY A 39 15.26 -13.63 10.42
N PRO A 40 16.39 -13.75 11.15
CA PRO A 40 16.38 -14.14 12.56
C PRO A 40 15.76 -13.07 13.48
N ALA A 41 15.35 -11.92 12.95
CA ALA A 41 14.64 -10.90 13.73
C ALA A 41 13.23 -11.37 14.14
N ARG A 42 12.66 -12.36 13.45
CA ARG A 42 11.33 -12.91 13.72
C ARG A 42 11.39 -14.44 13.76
N SER A 43 10.29 -15.07 14.15
CA SER A 43 10.20 -16.52 14.23
C SER A 43 10.38 -17.18 12.86
N ALA A 44 10.45 -18.51 12.86
CA ALA A 44 10.50 -19.33 11.65
C ALA A 44 9.40 -18.99 10.62
N LYS A 45 8.25 -18.44 11.05
CA LYS A 45 7.18 -17.98 10.16
C LYS A 45 7.65 -16.90 9.19
N TYR A 46 8.56 -16.03 9.63
CA TYR A 46 9.06 -14.87 8.90
C TYR A 46 10.57 -14.90 8.72
N ASN A 47 11.18 -16.08 8.76
CA ASN A 47 12.59 -16.27 8.52
C ASN A 47 12.76 -17.25 7.34
N LEU A 48 12.87 -16.71 6.13
CA LEU A 48 13.16 -17.49 4.93
C LEU A 48 14.67 -17.61 4.68
N GLY A 49 15.49 -17.22 5.66
CA GLY A 49 16.93 -17.43 5.66
C GLY A 49 17.76 -16.36 4.96
N GLY A 50 17.18 -15.23 4.55
CA GLY A 50 18.00 -14.15 3.97
C GLY A 50 17.57 -12.72 4.31
N GLY A 51 16.65 -12.53 5.25
CA GLY A 51 16.54 -11.29 5.99
C GLY A 51 17.75 -11.13 6.91
N ASN A 52 18.39 -9.96 6.89
CA ASN A 52 19.66 -9.72 7.59
C ASN A 52 19.58 -8.45 8.42
N GLU A 53 20.44 -8.34 9.42
CA GLU A 53 20.69 -7.08 10.12
C GLU A 53 21.65 -6.17 9.36
N ILE A 54 21.22 -4.97 8.98
CA ILE A 54 22.12 -3.87 8.66
C ILE A 54 22.56 -3.19 9.97
N PRO A 55 23.88 -3.08 10.23
CA PRO A 55 24.40 -2.28 11.34
C PRO A 55 23.86 -0.86 11.28
N HIS A 56 23.49 -0.30 12.42
CA HIS A 56 22.91 1.05 12.47
C HIS A 56 23.85 2.07 11.81
N GLN A 57 23.35 2.74 10.78
CA GLN A 57 24.08 3.71 10.00
C GLN A 57 23.11 4.73 9.38
N LYS A 58 23.66 5.82 8.88
CA LYS A 58 22.90 6.84 8.15
C LYS A 58 22.27 6.24 6.89
N LEU A 59 21.04 6.64 6.61
CA LEU A 59 20.32 6.37 5.37
C LEU A 59 19.95 7.71 4.70
N ASN A 60 20.39 7.97 3.49
CA ASN A 60 20.07 9.18 2.70
C ASN A 60 18.95 8.91 1.68
N GLY A 61 17.95 8.12 2.08
CA GLY A 61 16.80 7.75 1.26
C GLY A 61 17.14 6.67 0.22
N MET A 62 16.44 6.69 -0.92
CA MET A 62 16.61 5.69 -1.98
C MET A 62 17.99 5.71 -2.66
N GLY A 63 18.80 6.76 -2.47
CA GLY A 63 20.16 6.83 -2.99
C GLY A 63 21.11 5.80 -2.39
N ASP A 64 20.92 5.46 -1.11
CA ASP A 64 21.75 4.46 -0.40
C ASP A 64 21.19 3.03 -0.52
N TRP A 65 19.92 2.91 -0.94
CA TRP A 65 19.20 1.64 -1.00
C TRP A 65 19.93 0.58 -1.83
N ALA A 66 20.45 0.94 -3.01
CA ALA A 66 21.11 -0.01 -3.91
C ALA A 66 22.43 -0.53 -3.32
N ALA A 67 23.23 0.34 -2.71
CA ALA A 67 24.48 -0.03 -2.07
C ALA A 67 24.26 -0.92 -0.83
N LEU A 68 23.15 -0.69 -0.11
CA LEU A 68 22.74 -1.53 1.02
C LEU A 68 22.25 -2.90 0.55
N LYS A 69 21.38 -2.93 -0.46
CA LYS A 69 20.95 -4.18 -1.10
C LYS A 69 22.14 -5.02 -1.54
N ASN A 70 23.08 -4.45 -2.28
CA ASN A 70 24.22 -5.22 -2.82
C ASN A 70 25.13 -5.81 -1.72
N ARG A 71 25.17 -5.19 -0.53
CA ARG A 71 25.96 -5.67 0.61
C ARG A 71 25.23 -6.69 1.47
N HIS A 72 23.91 -6.55 1.60
CA HIS A 72 23.12 -7.29 2.60
C HIS A 72 22.06 -8.22 2.00
N PHE A 73 21.96 -8.30 0.67
CA PHE A 73 21.03 -9.16 -0.04
C PHE A 73 21.76 -10.12 -0.97
N ALA A 74 21.44 -11.40 -0.85
CA ALA A 74 21.98 -12.41 -1.76
C ALA A 74 21.40 -12.23 -3.17
N SER A 75 22.26 -12.04 -4.17
CA SER A 75 21.87 -11.82 -5.57
C SER A 75 20.97 -12.93 -6.15
N ALA A 76 21.10 -14.17 -5.67
CA ALA A 76 20.23 -15.29 -6.04
C ALA A 76 18.74 -15.04 -5.74
N ARG A 77 18.42 -14.04 -4.91
CA ARG A 77 17.06 -13.67 -4.53
C ARG A 77 16.47 -12.55 -5.39
N ASP A 78 17.28 -11.87 -6.22
CA ASP A 78 16.86 -10.69 -7.00
C ASP A 78 15.68 -10.95 -7.95
N ALA A 79 15.59 -12.16 -8.49
CA ALA A 79 14.55 -12.53 -9.44
C ALA A 79 13.15 -12.66 -8.80
N GLY A 80 13.09 -12.93 -7.49
CA GLY A 80 11.88 -13.39 -6.84
C GLY A 80 11.40 -12.54 -5.66
N PHE A 81 12.13 -11.49 -5.30
CA PHE A 81 11.94 -10.74 -4.07
C PHE A 81 12.01 -9.24 -4.31
N HIS A 82 11.23 -8.48 -3.55
CA HIS A 82 11.43 -7.05 -3.39
C HIS A 82 12.23 -6.83 -2.11
N TYR A 83 13.26 -6.00 -2.20
CA TYR A 83 14.15 -5.73 -1.09
C TYR A 83 13.70 -4.44 -0.40
N MET A 84 13.48 -4.53 0.91
CA MET A 84 13.16 -3.36 1.72
C MET A 84 14.15 -3.16 2.85
N ILE A 85 14.28 -1.90 3.28
CA ILE A 85 15.00 -1.52 4.50
C ILE A 85 13.97 -1.04 5.52
N TRP A 86 14.02 -1.59 6.74
CA TRP A 86 13.22 -1.12 7.87
C TRP A 86 14.10 -0.30 8.81
N GLY A 87 14.01 1.03 8.72
CA GLY A 87 14.89 1.98 9.41
C GLY A 87 14.18 2.90 10.40
N ASP A 88 14.97 3.73 11.08
CA ASP A 88 14.45 4.79 11.96
C ASP A 88 13.87 5.94 11.13
N TYR A 89 14.75 6.60 10.40
CA TYR A 89 14.49 7.71 9.49
C TYR A 89 15.50 7.70 8.35
N TYR A 90 15.27 8.52 7.33
CA TYR A 90 16.28 8.83 6.33
C TYR A 90 16.48 10.34 6.20
N GLY A 91 17.69 10.76 5.80
CA GLY A 91 18.05 12.17 5.71
C GLY A 91 17.86 12.87 7.06
N ASN A 92 16.97 13.86 7.08
CA ASN A 92 16.53 14.57 8.29
C ASN A 92 15.02 14.87 8.19
N THR A 93 14.23 13.85 7.83
CA THR A 93 12.79 13.98 7.58
C THR A 93 11.99 12.96 8.38
N SER A 94 10.74 13.32 8.68
CA SER A 94 9.73 12.45 9.29
C SER A 94 8.91 11.67 8.25
N SER A 95 9.43 11.47 7.02
CA SER A 95 8.74 10.64 6.03
C SER A 95 8.66 9.19 6.51
N SER A 96 7.50 8.57 6.33
CA SER A 96 7.26 7.18 6.73
C SER A 96 7.94 6.18 5.80
N GLY A 97 8.21 6.53 4.55
CA GLY A 97 8.80 5.61 3.58
C GLY A 97 9.09 6.27 2.24
N LEU A 98 9.73 5.50 1.37
CA LEU A 98 9.92 5.79 -0.06
C LEU A 98 9.99 4.47 -0.83
N GLY A 99 9.42 4.45 -2.03
CA GLY A 99 9.41 3.27 -2.88
C GLY A 99 9.66 3.61 -4.34
N PHE A 100 10.29 2.70 -5.06
CA PHE A 100 10.37 2.80 -6.51
C PHE A 100 9.02 2.44 -7.13
N THR A 101 8.51 3.28 -8.04
CA THR A 101 7.30 2.93 -8.78
C THR A 101 7.62 1.89 -9.85
N GLY A 102 7.00 0.71 -9.76
CA GLY A 102 7.15 -0.38 -10.72
C GLY A 102 8.50 -1.11 -10.67
N ALA A 103 9.28 -0.94 -9.60
CA ALA A 103 10.52 -1.67 -9.37
C ALA A 103 10.48 -2.46 -8.06
N ARG A 104 11.56 -3.15 -7.68
CA ARG A 104 11.60 -4.08 -6.56
C ARG A 104 12.30 -3.54 -5.31
N GLY A 105 11.99 -2.30 -4.90
CA GLY A 105 12.75 -1.65 -3.83
C GLY A 105 12.06 -0.50 -3.13
N PHE A 106 12.09 -0.53 -1.81
CA PHE A 106 11.51 0.50 -0.95
C PHE A 106 12.16 0.56 0.44
N ILE A 107 11.83 1.58 1.21
CA ILE A 107 12.22 1.76 2.61
C ILE A 107 10.99 2.09 3.45
N VAL A 108 10.97 1.60 4.69
CA VAL A 108 10.00 1.97 5.72
C VAL A 108 10.79 2.57 6.88
N THR A 109 10.48 3.82 7.22
CA THR A 109 11.22 4.66 8.17
C THR A 109 10.29 5.31 9.18
N VAL A 110 9.72 4.48 10.03
CA VAL A 110 8.73 4.85 11.06
C VAL A 110 9.27 4.64 12.48
N GLY A 111 10.58 4.85 12.67
CA GLY A 111 11.23 4.62 13.94
C GLY A 111 11.18 5.79 14.91
N HIS A 112 11.86 5.60 16.03
CA HIS A 112 11.70 6.40 17.24
C HIS A 112 12.03 7.89 17.05
N THR A 113 13.01 8.24 16.22
CA THR A 113 13.52 9.63 16.11
C THR A 113 12.41 10.61 15.74
N TYR A 114 11.54 10.27 14.79
CA TYR A 114 10.43 11.13 14.38
C TYR A 114 9.05 10.60 14.78
N TRP A 115 8.88 9.30 14.97
CA TRP A 115 7.56 8.70 15.19
C TRP A 115 7.30 8.25 16.63
N ARG A 116 8.34 8.23 17.49
CA ARG A 116 8.24 7.99 18.96
C ARG A 116 7.31 6.83 19.34
N GLY A 117 7.46 5.69 18.66
CA GLY A 117 6.59 4.54 18.85
C GLY A 117 5.39 4.54 17.90
N ALA A 118 5.66 4.51 16.60
CA ALA A 118 4.64 4.37 15.56
C ALA A 118 3.62 3.27 15.90
N SER A 119 2.35 3.50 15.60
CA SER A 119 1.31 2.50 15.82
C SER A 119 1.46 1.33 14.84
N SER A 120 0.77 0.21 15.15
CA SER A 120 0.64 -0.91 14.21
C SER A 120 0.04 -0.45 12.87
N ASP A 121 -0.91 0.48 12.90
CA ASP A 121 -1.54 1.05 11.70
C ASP A 121 -0.54 1.82 10.83
N ILE A 122 0.30 2.66 11.43
CA ILE A 122 1.36 3.39 10.71
C ILE A 122 2.34 2.41 10.07
N ARG A 123 2.81 1.40 10.82
CA ARG A 123 3.76 0.39 10.31
C ARG A 123 3.18 -0.41 9.15
N VAL A 124 1.98 -0.95 9.32
CA VAL A 124 1.28 -1.80 8.33
C VAL A 124 0.90 -0.98 7.10
N GLY A 125 0.29 0.19 7.30
CA GLY A 125 -0.15 1.06 6.22
C GLY A 125 1.02 1.55 5.37
N THR A 126 2.12 1.98 6.01
CA THR A 126 3.34 2.39 5.30
C THR A 126 3.92 1.25 4.49
N PHE A 127 4.09 0.05 5.07
CA PHE A 127 4.60 -1.10 4.31
C PHE A 127 3.76 -1.39 3.07
N ILE A 128 2.42 -1.42 3.21
CA ILE A 128 1.52 -1.76 2.10
C ILE A 128 1.53 -0.64 1.04
N HIS A 129 1.62 0.62 1.47
CA HIS A 129 1.74 1.78 0.59
C HIS A 129 3.02 1.71 -0.27
N GLU A 130 4.18 1.57 0.36
CA GLU A 130 5.47 1.52 -0.35
C GLU A 130 5.59 0.27 -1.25
N LEU A 131 5.04 -0.86 -0.79
CA LEU A 131 4.90 -2.04 -1.63
C LEU A 131 3.94 -1.80 -2.82
N GLY A 132 2.91 -0.98 -2.66
CA GLY A 132 2.02 -0.59 -3.73
C GLY A 132 2.73 0.18 -4.84
N HIS A 133 3.67 1.06 -4.49
CA HIS A 133 4.57 1.70 -5.47
C HIS A 133 5.34 0.67 -6.28
N ASN A 134 5.99 -0.29 -5.62
CA ASN A 134 6.69 -1.36 -6.31
C ASN A 134 5.80 -2.16 -7.27
N LEU A 135 4.52 -2.32 -6.92
CA LEU A 135 3.50 -2.98 -7.74
C LEU A 135 2.89 -2.05 -8.81
N GLY A 136 3.43 -0.84 -8.98
CA GLY A 136 3.08 0.09 -10.05
C GLY A 136 1.92 1.04 -9.73
N LEU A 137 1.46 1.09 -8.47
CA LEU A 137 0.45 2.05 -8.04
C LEU A 137 1.08 3.40 -7.71
N ARG A 138 0.30 4.46 -7.93
CA ARG A 138 0.61 5.84 -7.54
C ARG A 138 -0.34 6.31 -6.47
N HIS A 139 -0.12 7.52 -5.95
CA HIS A 139 -0.93 8.05 -4.84
C HIS A 139 -2.43 8.20 -5.17
N GLY A 140 -2.76 8.39 -6.45
CA GLY A 140 -4.13 8.39 -6.96
C GLY A 140 -4.51 7.09 -7.69
N GLY A 141 -3.74 6.03 -7.50
CA GLY A 141 -3.88 4.74 -8.18
C GLY A 141 -3.28 4.76 -9.57
N ALA A 142 -3.98 5.39 -10.52
CA ALA A 142 -3.53 5.50 -11.91
C ALA A 142 -2.76 6.81 -12.22
N ASP A 143 -2.76 7.76 -11.29
CA ASP A 143 -2.17 9.09 -11.40
C ASP A 143 -1.55 9.52 -10.06
N GLU A 144 -0.90 10.69 -10.02
CA GLU A 144 -0.23 11.24 -8.83
C GLU A 144 -1.15 12.13 -7.97
N GLU A 145 -2.44 12.21 -8.28
CA GLU A 145 -3.36 13.08 -7.54
C GLU A 145 -3.61 12.51 -6.14
N ASN A 146 -3.20 13.29 -5.14
CA ASN A 146 -3.33 12.94 -3.73
C ASN A 146 -4.72 13.30 -3.19
N TYR A 147 -5.07 12.76 -2.02
CA TYR A 147 -6.25 13.13 -1.21
C TYR A 147 -7.60 13.06 -1.94
N LYS A 148 -7.70 12.28 -3.03
CA LYS A 148 -8.95 12.08 -3.76
C LYS A 148 -9.98 11.36 -2.87
N PRO A 149 -11.13 11.96 -2.52
CA PRO A 149 -12.09 11.30 -1.63
C PRO A 149 -12.67 10.02 -2.21
N ASN A 150 -12.77 9.93 -3.54
CA ASN A 150 -13.24 8.75 -4.26
C ASN A 150 -12.18 7.66 -4.45
N TYR A 151 -10.91 7.89 -4.07
CA TYR A 151 -9.85 6.89 -4.14
C TYR A 151 -9.63 6.22 -2.79
N LEU A 152 -10.51 5.25 -2.48
CA LEU A 152 -10.53 4.48 -1.24
C LEU A 152 -9.45 3.37 -1.23
N SER A 153 -8.20 3.77 -1.08
CA SER A 153 -7.00 2.91 -1.10
C SER A 153 -5.96 3.37 -0.10
N ILE A 154 -5.15 2.46 0.44
CA ILE A 154 -3.98 2.81 1.27
C ILE A 154 -2.91 3.62 0.51
N MET A 155 -2.94 3.59 -0.82
CA MET A 155 -2.10 4.44 -1.67
C MET A 155 -2.47 5.92 -1.58
N ASN A 156 -3.67 6.24 -1.13
CA ASN A 156 -4.07 7.62 -0.90
C ASN A 156 -3.50 8.11 0.44
N TYR A 157 -2.77 9.24 0.43
CA TYR A 157 -2.21 9.83 1.65
C TYR A 157 -3.24 10.16 2.73
N GLU A 158 -4.51 10.38 2.36
CA GLU A 158 -5.61 10.51 3.34
C GLU A 158 -5.73 9.29 4.26
N TYR A 159 -5.40 8.10 3.74
CA TYR A 159 -5.64 6.83 4.41
C TYR A 159 -4.36 6.08 4.78
N GLN A 160 -3.18 6.47 4.28
CA GLN A 160 -1.93 5.72 4.43
C GLN A 160 -1.62 5.33 5.90
N LEU A 161 -1.82 6.24 6.84
CA LEU A 161 -1.40 6.05 8.23
C LEU A 161 -2.50 5.49 9.15
N SER A 162 -3.77 5.59 8.74
CA SER A 162 -4.94 5.26 9.55
C SER A 162 -5.83 4.18 8.94
N GLY A 163 -5.62 3.84 7.67
CA GLY A 163 -6.46 2.95 6.86
C GLY A 163 -7.73 3.64 6.36
N VAL A 164 -8.37 3.02 5.36
CA VAL A 164 -9.61 3.51 4.76
C VAL A 164 -10.78 3.25 5.73
N PRO A 165 -11.50 4.29 6.19
CA PRO A 165 -12.58 4.12 7.15
C PRO A 165 -13.74 3.26 6.64
N ARG A 166 -14.21 2.33 7.48
CA ARG A 166 -15.39 1.49 7.20
C ARG A 166 -16.45 1.64 8.27
N ALA A 167 -17.72 1.53 7.86
CA ALA A 167 -18.87 1.60 8.76
C ALA A 167 -18.87 0.49 9.82
N GLY A 168 -18.18 -0.63 9.57
CA GLY A 168 -18.02 -1.75 10.52
C GLY A 168 -16.91 -1.56 11.57
N GLY A 169 -16.35 -0.35 11.71
CA GLY A 169 -15.40 0.01 12.78
C GLY A 169 -13.93 -0.31 12.51
N LYS A 170 -13.60 -1.41 11.82
CA LYS A 170 -12.20 -1.71 11.45
C LYS A 170 -11.83 -1.05 10.13
N ASN A 171 -10.83 -0.15 10.16
CA ASN A 171 -10.29 0.47 8.96
C ASN A 171 -9.63 -0.57 8.05
N TYR A 172 -9.72 -0.32 6.75
CA TYR A 172 -9.20 -1.19 5.71
C TYR A 172 -7.83 -0.70 5.21
N PHE A 173 -6.81 -1.54 5.32
CA PHE A 173 -5.42 -1.19 4.97
C PHE A 173 -4.99 -1.65 3.58
N GLY A 174 -5.92 -2.10 2.73
CA GLY A 174 -5.60 -2.59 1.39
C GLY A 174 -5.84 -1.57 0.28
N TYR A 175 -5.70 -2.07 -0.95
CA TYR A 175 -5.86 -1.30 -2.17
C TYR A 175 -7.34 -1.16 -2.58
N SER A 176 -7.65 -0.15 -3.39
CA SER A 176 -9.01 0.02 -3.90
C SER A 176 -9.43 -1.16 -4.77
N THR A 177 -10.52 -1.82 -4.39
CA THR A 177 -11.04 -2.99 -5.11
C THR A 177 -12.09 -2.64 -6.16
N HIS A 178 -12.65 -1.42 -6.08
CA HIS A 178 -13.74 -0.96 -6.93
C HIS A 178 -13.36 0.31 -7.68
N GLU A 179 -13.94 0.46 -8.86
CA GLU A 179 -13.91 1.72 -9.59
C GLU A 179 -14.99 2.63 -9.00
N HIS A 180 -14.58 3.82 -8.58
CA HIS A 180 -15.49 4.82 -8.03
C HIS A 180 -15.76 5.89 -9.06
N MET A 181 -16.94 6.50 -8.96
CA MET A 181 -17.38 7.50 -9.94
C MET A 181 -16.43 8.69 -9.90
N PRO A 182 -16.13 9.31 -11.06
CA PRO A 182 -15.36 10.54 -11.09
C PRO A 182 -16.06 11.64 -10.30
N LEU A 183 -15.30 12.45 -9.59
CA LEU A 183 -15.77 13.67 -8.93
C LEU A 183 -15.34 14.86 -9.79
N ASP A 184 -16.30 15.56 -10.40
CA ASP A 184 -16.04 16.85 -11.04
C ASP A 184 -16.14 17.95 -9.98
N GLU A 185 -15.00 18.52 -9.59
CA GLU A 185 -14.90 19.51 -8.52
C GLU A 185 -15.65 20.82 -8.82
N LYS A 186 -16.11 21.01 -10.06
CA LYS A 186 -16.98 22.12 -10.44
C LYS A 186 -18.47 21.81 -10.27
N ASN A 187 -18.85 20.53 -10.17
CA ASN A 187 -20.23 20.05 -10.23
C ASN A 187 -20.43 18.80 -9.33
N LEU A 188 -20.16 18.92 -8.04
CA LEU A 188 -20.27 17.82 -7.08
C LEU A 188 -21.71 17.65 -6.58
N ASP A 189 -22.25 16.43 -6.69
CA ASP A 189 -23.57 16.07 -6.13
C ASP A 189 -23.41 15.48 -4.72
N GLU A 190 -23.65 16.30 -3.70
CA GLU A 190 -23.49 15.91 -2.30
C GLU A 190 -24.45 14.79 -1.87
N ARG A 191 -25.69 14.78 -2.39
CA ARG A 191 -26.68 13.74 -2.08
C ARG A 191 -26.22 12.37 -2.57
N ARG A 192 -25.56 12.33 -3.73
CA ARG A 192 -24.99 11.10 -4.30
C ARG A 192 -23.69 10.67 -3.60
N GLY A 193 -22.94 11.60 -3.00
CA GLY A 193 -21.65 11.31 -2.38
C GLY A 193 -20.70 10.60 -3.34
N LEU A 194 -20.03 9.53 -2.89
CA LEU A 194 -19.13 8.72 -3.72
C LEU A 194 -19.84 7.59 -4.49
N GLY A 195 -21.17 7.48 -4.35
CA GLY A 195 -22.01 6.48 -5.01
C GLY A 195 -21.99 5.06 -4.42
N ALA A 196 -22.80 4.18 -5.01
CA ALA A 196 -23.08 2.85 -4.48
C ALA A 196 -21.84 1.97 -4.25
N ASN A 197 -20.79 2.11 -5.08
CA ASN A 197 -19.56 1.34 -4.93
C ASN A 197 -18.76 1.68 -3.65
N ALA A 198 -19.05 2.84 -3.04
CA ALA A 198 -18.49 3.23 -1.73
C ALA A 198 -19.34 2.73 -0.55
N TYR A 199 -20.31 1.84 -0.77
CA TYR A 199 -21.12 1.27 0.31
C TYR A 199 -20.23 0.53 1.33
N GLY A 200 -20.51 0.72 2.62
CA GLY A 200 -19.70 0.18 3.71
C GLY A 200 -18.45 1.00 4.07
N TYR A 201 -18.09 2.01 3.27
CA TYR A 201 -17.00 2.96 3.59
C TYR A 201 -17.55 4.25 4.21
N LEU A 202 -16.67 4.98 4.90
CA LEU A 202 -16.95 6.30 5.44
C LEU A 202 -16.12 7.38 4.74
N CYS A 203 -16.73 8.54 4.51
CA CYS A 203 -16.07 9.76 4.07
C CYS A 203 -16.40 10.84 5.12
N LYS A 204 -15.38 11.47 5.70
CA LYS A 204 -15.54 12.45 6.79
C LYS A 204 -16.45 11.95 7.94
N GLY A 205 -16.31 10.66 8.30
CA GLY A 205 -17.10 10.03 9.37
C GLY A 205 -18.58 9.72 9.03
N LYS A 206 -19.03 9.99 7.80
CA LYS A 206 -20.38 9.68 7.32
C LYS A 206 -20.35 8.59 6.24
N PRO A 207 -21.46 7.87 5.98
CA PRO A 207 -21.49 6.87 4.93
C PRO A 207 -21.06 7.46 3.58
N ALA A 208 -20.02 6.92 2.97
CA ALA A 208 -19.40 7.51 1.79
C ALA A 208 -20.30 7.45 0.54
N HIS A 209 -21.23 6.51 0.49
CA HIS A 209 -22.07 6.23 -0.68
C HIS A 209 -23.23 7.22 -0.92
N ARG A 210 -23.43 8.20 -0.02
CA ARG A 210 -24.51 9.21 -0.09
C ARG A 210 -24.26 10.34 0.89
N ASN A 211 -24.88 11.49 0.65
CA ASN A 211 -24.94 12.63 1.59
C ASN A 211 -23.56 13.02 2.15
N VAL A 212 -22.60 13.24 1.24
CA VAL A 212 -21.27 13.76 1.59
C VAL A 212 -21.26 15.25 1.34
N ASP A 213 -21.18 16.02 2.42
CA ASP A 213 -20.94 17.47 2.39
C ASP A 213 -19.52 17.71 1.85
N PHE A 214 -19.42 18.03 0.56
CA PHE A 214 -18.16 18.21 -0.13
C PHE A 214 -17.59 19.61 0.14
N ASN A 215 -18.44 20.65 0.10
CA ASN A 215 -18.04 22.05 0.26
C ASN A 215 -17.83 22.46 1.74
N LYS A 216 -18.21 21.59 2.69
CA LYS A 216 -18.08 21.76 4.15
C LYS A 216 -18.92 22.91 4.70
N ASN A 217 -20.06 23.22 4.08
CA ASN A 217 -20.96 24.28 4.54
C ASN A 217 -21.90 23.83 5.68
N GLY A 218 -21.87 22.54 6.05
CA GLY A 218 -22.65 21.98 7.14
C GLY A 218 -24.05 21.49 6.75
N VAL A 219 -24.43 21.58 5.47
CA VAL A 219 -25.68 21.03 4.92
C VAL A 219 -25.38 20.11 3.74
N ILE A 220 -26.40 19.40 3.25
CA ILE A 220 -26.32 18.63 2.01
C ILE A 220 -27.07 19.42 0.94
N ASP A 221 -26.34 19.98 -0.01
CA ASP A 221 -26.89 20.82 -1.07
C ASP A 221 -27.73 19.98 -2.06
N ALA A 222 -28.89 20.53 -2.43
CA ALA A 222 -29.78 19.90 -3.42
C ALA A 222 -29.28 20.08 -4.85
N GLN A 223 -28.50 21.12 -5.10
CA GLN A 223 -27.89 21.45 -6.39
C GLN A 223 -26.39 21.14 -6.36
N PRO A 224 -25.76 20.88 -7.52
CA PRO A 224 -24.32 20.65 -7.56
C PRO A 224 -23.52 21.82 -7.01
N VAL A 225 -22.43 21.51 -6.31
CA VAL A 225 -21.54 22.50 -5.69
C VAL A 225 -20.15 22.44 -6.30
N ALA A 226 -19.44 23.56 -6.26
CA ALA A 226 -18.04 23.61 -6.63
C ALA A 226 -17.17 23.60 -5.35
N ALA A 227 -16.27 22.63 -5.24
CA ALA A 227 -15.33 22.53 -4.13
C ALA A 227 -14.07 21.78 -4.57
N ASP A 228 -12.91 22.31 -4.17
CA ASP A 228 -11.63 21.59 -4.22
C ASP A 228 -11.62 20.56 -3.10
N VAL A 229 -11.87 19.30 -3.44
CA VAL A 229 -12.05 18.22 -2.46
C VAL A 229 -10.76 17.43 -2.21
N ASN A 230 -9.74 17.62 -3.05
CA ASN A 230 -8.41 17.06 -2.83
C ASN A 230 -7.38 18.07 -2.29
N GLY A 231 -7.74 19.35 -2.20
CA GLY A 231 -6.96 20.40 -1.54
C GLY A 231 -5.76 20.91 -2.33
N ASN A 232 -5.70 20.64 -3.64
CA ASN A 232 -4.55 21.03 -4.48
C ASN A 232 -4.65 22.46 -5.06
N ARG A 233 -5.71 23.21 -4.69
CA ARG A 233 -6.05 24.57 -5.14
C ARG A 233 -6.44 24.66 -6.62
N ARG A 234 -6.83 23.56 -7.26
CA ARG A 234 -7.24 23.50 -8.66
C ARG A 234 -8.48 22.62 -8.81
N MET A 235 -9.54 23.14 -9.42
CA MET A 235 -10.72 22.33 -9.72
C MET A 235 -10.49 21.46 -10.96
N SER A 236 -10.67 20.16 -10.79
CA SER A 236 -10.44 19.14 -11.81
C SER A 236 -11.48 18.02 -11.72
N THR A 237 -11.36 17.00 -12.59
CA THR A 237 -12.12 15.77 -12.46
C THR A 237 -11.26 14.68 -11.84
N LEU A 238 -11.55 14.31 -10.60
CA LEU A 238 -10.83 13.28 -9.86
C LEU A 238 -11.34 11.90 -10.26
N ARG A 239 -10.51 11.11 -10.93
CA ARG A 239 -10.84 9.73 -11.33
C ARG A 239 -10.24 8.73 -10.35
N ALA A 240 -10.98 7.67 -10.05
CA ALA A 240 -10.54 6.63 -9.11
C ALA A 240 -10.78 5.23 -9.70
N LYS A 241 -9.80 4.75 -10.48
CA LYS A 241 -9.80 3.37 -11.00
C LYS A 241 -9.54 2.40 -9.86
N SER A 242 -10.11 1.20 -9.97
CA SER A 242 -9.75 0.07 -9.09
C SER A 242 -8.28 -0.28 -9.26
N ASP A 243 -7.55 -0.40 -8.15
CA ASP A 243 -6.15 -0.82 -8.15
C ASP A 243 -6.00 -2.26 -8.67
N MET A 244 -7.05 -3.08 -8.53
CA MET A 244 -7.05 -4.46 -9.04
C MET A 244 -6.87 -4.52 -10.56
N LYS A 245 -7.14 -3.42 -11.29
CA LYS A 245 -6.95 -3.31 -12.74
C LYS A 245 -5.57 -2.79 -13.13
N THR A 246 -4.80 -2.23 -12.19
CA THR A 246 -3.53 -1.53 -12.46
C THR A 246 -2.33 -2.15 -11.74
N LEU A 247 -2.56 -2.97 -10.71
CA LEU A 247 -1.52 -3.73 -10.02
C LEU A 247 -0.69 -4.59 -10.99
N ARG A 248 0.63 -4.54 -10.82
CA ARG A 248 1.60 -5.27 -11.64
C ARG A 248 2.43 -6.17 -10.75
N PHE A 249 2.17 -7.48 -10.87
CA PHE A 249 3.04 -8.49 -10.27
C PHE A 249 4.12 -8.86 -11.28
N ALA A 250 5.37 -8.67 -10.90
CA ALA A 250 6.49 -9.04 -11.75
C ALA A 250 6.69 -10.56 -11.71
N ALA A 251 5.99 -11.29 -12.59
CA ALA A 251 6.16 -12.73 -12.77
C ALA A 251 7.36 -13.00 -13.68
N SER A 252 8.38 -13.69 -13.17
CA SER A 252 9.35 -14.37 -14.01
C SER A 252 8.79 -15.75 -14.33
N ALA A 253 8.31 -15.97 -15.55
CA ALA A 253 8.08 -17.32 -16.04
C ALA A 253 9.45 -17.95 -16.30
N THR A 254 9.97 -18.74 -15.37
CA THR A 254 11.09 -19.63 -15.65
C THR A 254 10.57 -20.78 -16.50
N SER A 255 10.56 -20.61 -17.83
CA SER A 255 10.53 -21.74 -18.76
C SER A 255 11.90 -22.42 -18.74
N GLN A 256 12.15 -23.29 -17.76
CA GLN A 256 13.14 -24.34 -17.97
C GLN A 256 12.41 -25.55 -18.52
N GLY A 257 12.81 -25.93 -19.74
CA GLY A 257 12.25 -27.04 -20.48
C GLY A 257 12.30 -28.32 -19.66
N VAL A 258 11.13 -28.80 -19.26
CA VAL A 258 10.89 -30.21 -18.96
C VAL A 258 9.66 -30.59 -19.76
N THR A 259 9.85 -31.55 -20.66
CA THR A 259 8.80 -32.18 -21.45
C THR A 259 7.62 -32.60 -20.59
N SER A 260 6.45 -32.05 -20.93
CA SER A 260 5.11 -32.64 -20.79
C SER A 260 4.87 -33.56 -19.58
N THR A 261 4.38 -32.99 -18.49
CA THR A 261 3.19 -33.49 -17.79
C THR A 261 2.41 -32.30 -17.23
N ARG A 262 1.09 -32.27 -17.44
CA ARG A 262 0.19 -31.21 -16.96
C ARG A 262 0.23 -31.13 -15.43
N GLY A 263 1.01 -30.19 -14.91
CA GLY A 263 0.98 -29.76 -13.52
C GLY A 263 0.93 -28.23 -13.46
N ARG A 264 -0.25 -27.67 -13.16
CA ARG A 264 -0.46 -26.23 -12.92
C ARG A 264 0.37 -25.81 -11.70
N THR A 265 1.36 -24.94 -11.88
CA THR A 265 2.08 -24.33 -10.77
C THR A 265 1.31 -23.08 -10.29
N PRO A 266 1.00 -22.97 -8.98
CA PRO A 266 0.37 -21.78 -8.43
C PRO A 266 1.32 -20.57 -8.49
N MET A 267 0.76 -19.37 -8.65
CA MET A 267 1.50 -18.11 -8.64
C MET A 267 2.01 -17.84 -7.21
N ARG A 268 3.31 -17.98 -6.96
CA ARG A 268 3.95 -17.74 -5.65
C ARG A 268 4.87 -16.53 -5.74
N LEU A 269 4.52 -15.42 -5.06
CA LEU A 269 5.38 -14.24 -4.93
C LEU A 269 6.09 -14.28 -3.57
N ARG A 270 7.43 -14.30 -3.56
CA ARG A 270 8.24 -14.33 -2.33
C ARG A 270 8.73 -12.90 -2.02
N TRP A 271 8.80 -12.48 -0.75
CA TRP A 271 9.20 -11.12 -0.34
C TRP A 271 10.19 -11.16 0.84
N THR A 272 11.09 -10.17 0.91
CA THR A 272 12.15 -10.09 1.92
C THR A 272 12.11 -8.75 2.61
N ILE A 273 12.12 -8.80 3.93
CA ILE A 273 12.31 -7.68 4.84
C ILE A 273 13.74 -7.79 5.38
N THR A 274 14.63 -6.95 4.91
CA THR A 274 16.00 -6.86 5.44
C THR A 274 16.06 -5.63 6.33
N ARG A 275 16.62 -5.78 7.54
CA ARG A 275 16.91 -4.62 8.40
C ARG A 275 17.95 -3.76 7.72
#